data_AF-A0AAD2CLU4-F1
#
_entry.id   AF-A0AAD2CLU4-F1
#
_cell.length_a   1.000
_cell.length_b   1.000
_cell.length_c   1.000
_cell.angle_alpha   90.00
_cell.angle_beta   90.00
_cell.angle_gamma   90.00
#
_symmetry.space_group_name_H-M   'P 1'
#
loop_
_entity.id
_entity.type
_entity.pdbx_description
1 polymer ?
#
loop_
_entity_poly.entity_id
_entity_poly.type
_entity_poly.pdbx_seq_one_letter_code
_entity_poly.pdbx_strand_id
1 'polypeptide(L)'
;MKLGGNVVRTILASITLLAFLTVIGQFRSLHRLMNNNDSKPMNTLTPDYVFTWTRPSISSSYNPSNQSSTVVSTTHSNFTVEFPLCLVHVGKAGGSSISCGLGLMYADCEGMPRDALPDTHYFHIKRNTCPFDTTRTYLVTLRNPITRLQSWFNFEKTIIPYRKNKQQEAKAIKQRGRLFTECYSDFESFASTGLQPLKEPIQAVRVVDMSCPERAWAAAVGARAFSYHEYYNYEHYYNGFHMHKGDDGSHVSIQALRSEHLQDDWATVSSEELFRQVNKGSKNHTNASPSLPTNAMANLCHALCSEIQYYKHFLSLAENLSPSDVKTSLQELTAMCPDETETVRECQGLPTFPKLRVPEGKYDQETKKRFYEVNTEA
;
A
#
# COMPACT_ATOMS: atom_id res chain seq x y z
N MET A 1 -41.54 -11.85 62.33
CA MET A 1 -40.08 -11.82 62.56
C MET A 1 -39.40 -11.31 61.29
N LYS A 2 -38.87 -10.08 61.29
CA LYS A 2 -38.10 -9.49 60.18
C LYS A 2 -36.62 -9.68 60.50
N LEU A 3 -35.91 -10.51 59.74
CA LEU A 3 -34.45 -10.63 59.81
C LEU A 3 -33.82 -9.50 59.00
N GLY A 4 -32.96 -8.71 59.65
CA GLY A 4 -32.40 -7.46 59.14
C GLY A 4 -31.33 -7.66 58.06
N GLY A 5 -31.46 -6.90 56.97
CA GLY A 5 -30.57 -6.90 55.79
C GLY A 5 -29.17 -6.32 55.97
N ASN A 6 -28.69 -6.13 57.20
CA ASN A 6 -27.36 -5.58 57.47
C ASN A 6 -26.27 -6.65 57.61
N VAL A 7 -26.61 -7.92 57.80
CA VAL A 7 -25.60 -9.00 57.95
C VAL A 7 -25.08 -9.49 56.59
N VAL A 8 -25.90 -9.42 55.53
CA VAL A 8 -25.52 -9.91 54.19
C VAL A 8 -24.49 -9.00 53.50
N ARG A 9 -24.49 -7.69 53.79
CA ARG A 9 -23.53 -6.74 53.20
C ARG A 9 -22.11 -6.89 53.76
N THR A 10 -21.97 -7.28 55.03
CA THR A 10 -20.66 -7.46 55.65
C THR A 10 -19.97 -8.74 55.17
N ILE A 11 -20.73 -9.80 54.89
CA ILE A 11 -20.18 -11.06 54.39
C ILE A 11 -19.69 -10.92 52.93
N LEU A 12 -20.36 -10.15 52.08
CA LEU A 12 -19.89 -9.91 50.71
C LEU A 12 -18.62 -9.05 50.65
N ALA A 13 -18.43 -8.10 51.57
CA ALA A 13 -17.23 -7.26 51.58
C ALA A 13 -15.96 -8.05 52.00
N SER A 14 -16.10 -9.06 52.86
CA SER A 14 -14.97 -9.89 53.31
C SER A 14 -14.51 -10.91 52.27
N ILE A 15 -15.41 -11.41 51.41
CA ILE A 15 -15.04 -12.37 50.34
C ILE A 15 -14.25 -11.68 49.22
N THR A 16 -14.58 -10.43 48.89
CA THR A 16 -13.87 -9.66 47.85
C THR A 16 -12.46 -9.25 48.29
N LEU A 17 -12.25 -9.01 49.58
CA LEU A 17 -10.93 -8.67 50.12
C LEU A 17 -9.98 -9.89 50.19
N LEU A 18 -10.53 -11.09 50.44
CA LEU A 18 -9.73 -12.32 50.45
C LEU A 18 -9.27 -12.71 49.02
N ALA A 19 -10.10 -12.50 48.00
CA ALA A 19 -9.75 -12.77 46.61
C ALA A 19 -8.65 -11.83 46.09
N PHE A 20 -8.62 -10.57 46.54
CA PHE A 20 -7.62 -9.58 46.14
C PHE A 20 -6.23 -9.83 46.76
N LEU A 21 -6.17 -10.41 47.96
CA LEU A 21 -4.90 -10.72 48.63
C LEU A 21 -4.20 -11.98 48.07
N THR A 22 -4.95 -12.93 47.51
CA THR A 22 -4.36 -14.09 46.79
C THR A 22 -3.68 -13.71 45.47
N VAL A 23 -4.12 -12.66 44.80
CA VAL A 23 -3.52 -12.20 43.52
C VAL A 23 -2.22 -11.42 43.76
N ILE A 24 -2.11 -10.69 44.87
CA ILE A 24 -0.88 -9.95 45.23
C ILE A 24 0.21 -10.90 45.78
N GLY A 25 -0.18 -12.04 46.38
CA GLY A 25 0.75 -13.06 46.89
C GLY A 25 1.53 -13.83 45.81
N GLN A 26 1.02 -13.92 44.58
CA GLN A 26 1.70 -14.62 43.48
C GLN A 26 2.70 -13.74 42.70
N PHE A 27 2.66 -12.41 42.85
CA PHE A 27 3.58 -11.50 42.16
C PHE A 27 4.92 -11.26 42.89
N ARG A 28 5.10 -11.77 44.12
CA ARG A 28 6.37 -11.66 44.87
C ARG A 28 7.32 -12.84 44.71
N SER A 29 6.95 -13.87 43.95
CA SER A 29 7.79 -15.07 43.72
C SER A 29 8.45 -15.13 42.34
N LEU A 30 8.53 -13.99 41.62
CA LEU A 30 9.18 -13.92 40.30
C LEU A 30 10.21 -12.77 40.17
N HIS A 31 10.78 -12.32 41.30
CA HIS A 31 11.80 -11.26 41.32
C HIS A 31 13.14 -11.70 41.93
N ARG A 32 13.45 -13.00 41.88
CA ARG A 32 14.70 -13.53 42.40
C ARG A 32 15.20 -14.70 41.56
N LEU A 33 15.63 -14.39 40.35
CA LEU A 33 16.61 -15.15 39.54
C LEU A 33 16.81 -14.34 38.26
N MET A 34 17.87 -13.54 38.21
CA MET A 34 18.63 -13.11 37.03
C MET A 34 19.55 -11.96 37.47
N ASN A 35 20.56 -12.32 38.25
CA ASN A 35 21.76 -11.53 38.43
C ASN A 35 22.90 -12.48 38.09
N ASN A 36 23.44 -12.36 36.88
CA ASN A 36 24.81 -12.75 36.60
C ASN A 36 25.31 -11.92 35.42
N ASN A 37 26.27 -11.06 35.75
CA ASN A 37 27.13 -10.36 34.84
C ASN A 37 27.95 -11.36 34.03
N ASP A 38 27.92 -11.21 32.71
CA ASP A 38 29.07 -11.54 31.85
C ASP A 38 29.10 -10.56 30.69
N SER A 39 29.90 -9.51 30.86
CA SER A 39 30.26 -8.55 29.84
C SER A 39 31.23 -9.20 28.85
N LYS A 40 30.75 -9.50 27.64
CA LYS A 40 31.60 -9.67 26.46
C LYS A 40 31.52 -8.43 25.57
N PRO A 41 32.64 -7.91 25.04
CA PRO A 41 32.62 -6.77 24.16
C PRO A 41 31.93 -7.14 22.85
N MET A 42 30.91 -6.39 22.50
CA MET A 42 30.19 -6.53 21.24
C MET A 42 31.03 -5.86 20.16
N ASN A 43 31.59 -6.67 19.26
CA ASN A 43 32.24 -6.19 18.05
C ASN A 43 31.24 -5.34 17.25
N THR A 44 31.66 -4.12 16.94
CA THR A 44 31.03 -3.22 15.98
C THR A 44 30.91 -3.93 14.63
N LEU A 45 29.70 -4.39 14.31
CA LEU A 45 29.30 -4.73 12.96
C LEU A 45 28.78 -3.45 12.31
N THR A 46 29.51 -2.97 11.31
CA THR A 46 29.04 -1.94 10.38
C THR A 46 27.91 -2.52 9.52
N PRO A 47 26.80 -1.80 9.29
CA PRO A 47 25.79 -2.24 8.34
C PRO A 47 26.16 -1.71 6.95
N ASP A 48 27.01 -2.44 6.24
CA ASP A 48 27.19 -2.25 4.79
C ASP A 48 26.06 -2.97 4.05
N TYR A 49 24.89 -2.33 4.00
CA TYR A 49 23.87 -2.61 2.98
C TYR A 49 23.80 -1.42 2.04
N VAL A 50 24.77 -1.34 1.13
CA VAL A 50 24.66 -0.51 -0.06
C VAL A 50 23.85 -1.31 -1.08
N PHE A 51 22.66 -0.83 -1.44
CA PHE A 51 21.76 -1.46 -2.40
C PHE A 51 22.23 -1.11 -3.81
N THR A 52 23.36 -1.66 -4.27
CA THR A 52 23.85 -1.39 -5.63
C THR A 52 23.00 -2.11 -6.68
N TRP A 53 22.23 -1.33 -7.43
CA TRP A 53 21.49 -1.82 -8.60
C TRP A 53 22.46 -2.16 -9.73
N THR A 54 22.88 -3.43 -9.82
CA THR A 54 23.59 -3.96 -10.99
C THR A 54 22.62 -4.74 -11.87
N ARG A 55 22.58 -4.39 -13.16
CA ARG A 55 21.85 -5.14 -14.20
C ARG A 55 22.32 -6.61 -14.17
N PRO A 56 21.44 -7.61 -13.98
CA PRO A 56 21.86 -9.01 -14.05
C PRO A 56 22.23 -9.34 -15.50
N SER A 57 23.46 -9.77 -15.74
CA SER A 57 23.82 -10.47 -16.97
C SER A 57 23.35 -11.92 -16.87
N ILE A 58 22.27 -12.27 -17.57
CA ILE A 58 21.69 -13.61 -17.56
C ILE A 58 22.32 -14.44 -18.69
N SER A 59 22.99 -15.54 -18.34
CA SER A 59 23.32 -16.63 -19.28
C SER A 59 22.19 -17.66 -19.26
N SER A 60 21.42 -17.73 -20.34
CA SER A 60 20.32 -18.68 -20.51
C SER A 60 20.71 -19.76 -21.53
N SER A 61 20.74 -21.02 -21.09
CA SER A 61 20.67 -22.19 -21.97
C SER A 61 19.35 -22.90 -21.71
N TYR A 62 18.31 -22.52 -22.44
CA TYR A 62 17.01 -23.19 -22.43
C TYR A 62 16.66 -23.72 -23.82
N ASN A 63 16.10 -24.92 -23.87
CA ASN A 63 15.84 -25.68 -25.10
C ASN A 63 14.33 -25.96 -25.20
N PRO A 64 13.55 -25.21 -26.03
CA PRO A 64 12.11 -25.38 -26.11
C PRO A 64 11.74 -26.31 -27.27
N SER A 65 11.07 -27.41 -26.95
CA SER A 65 10.30 -28.19 -27.93
C SER A 65 8.93 -28.54 -27.34
N ASN A 66 7.90 -27.76 -27.69
CA ASN A 66 6.67 -28.26 -28.33
C ASN A 66 5.48 -27.30 -28.19
N GLN A 67 4.79 -27.17 -29.34
CA GLN A 67 3.46 -26.59 -29.57
C GLN A 67 3.30 -25.08 -29.38
N SER A 68 3.73 -24.37 -30.44
CA SER A 68 3.31 -23.00 -30.73
C SER A 68 1.83 -22.98 -31.09
N SER A 69 0.97 -22.70 -30.11
CA SER A 69 -0.37 -22.16 -30.39
C SER A 69 -0.20 -20.73 -30.88
N THR A 70 -0.55 -20.47 -32.13
CA THR A 70 -0.61 -19.12 -32.70
C THR A 70 -1.65 -18.32 -31.92
N VAL A 71 -1.20 -17.54 -30.94
CA VAL A 71 -2.02 -16.56 -30.22
C VAL A 71 -2.37 -15.47 -31.23
N VAL A 72 -3.60 -15.47 -31.73
CA VAL A 72 -4.12 -14.43 -32.62
C VAL A 72 -4.21 -13.16 -31.78
N SER A 73 -3.36 -12.16 -32.08
CA SER A 73 -3.48 -10.84 -31.48
C SER A 73 -4.84 -10.26 -31.86
N THR A 74 -5.67 -10.00 -30.86
CA THR A 74 -6.98 -9.40 -31.03
C THR A 74 -6.85 -7.90 -30.76
N THR A 75 -7.01 -7.10 -31.80
CA THR A 75 -7.19 -5.65 -31.64
C THR A 75 -8.66 -5.36 -31.44
N HIS A 76 -8.98 -4.43 -30.54
CA HIS A 76 -10.35 -3.94 -30.36
C HIS A 76 -10.50 -2.62 -31.12
N SER A 77 -11.58 -2.42 -31.89
CA SER A 77 -11.71 -1.27 -32.80
C SER A 77 -11.61 0.10 -32.11
N ASN A 78 -11.95 0.15 -30.82
CA ASN A 78 -11.96 1.38 -30.04
C ASN A 78 -10.74 1.54 -29.12
N PHE A 79 -9.82 0.59 -29.10
CA PHE A 79 -8.60 0.64 -28.28
C PHE A 79 -7.37 0.56 -29.17
N THR A 80 -6.35 1.33 -28.82
CA THR A 80 -5.06 1.33 -29.53
C THR A 80 -4.08 0.30 -28.97
N VAL A 81 -4.41 -0.28 -27.81
CA VAL A 81 -3.59 -1.28 -27.11
C VAL A 81 -3.86 -2.71 -27.56
N GLU A 82 -2.90 -3.60 -27.32
CA GLU A 82 -3.00 -5.02 -27.64
C GLU A 82 -3.62 -5.83 -26.48
N PHE A 83 -4.36 -6.88 -26.84
CA PHE A 83 -4.92 -7.84 -25.89
C PHE A 83 -4.13 -9.16 -25.93
N PRO A 84 -4.10 -9.96 -24.83
CA PRO A 84 -4.72 -9.72 -23.52
C PRO A 84 -4.19 -8.50 -22.76
N LEU A 85 -5.12 -7.72 -22.22
CA LEU A 85 -4.87 -6.47 -21.48
C LEU A 85 -4.92 -6.74 -19.97
N CYS A 86 -3.94 -6.26 -19.23
CA CYS A 86 -3.96 -6.28 -17.76
C CYS A 86 -4.05 -4.86 -17.21
N LEU A 87 -5.19 -4.48 -16.62
CA LEU A 87 -5.32 -3.24 -15.86
C LEU A 87 -4.61 -3.37 -14.52
N VAL A 88 -3.59 -2.57 -14.28
CA VAL A 88 -2.94 -2.50 -12.97
C VAL A 88 -3.40 -1.27 -12.23
N HIS A 89 -4.32 -1.54 -11.30
CA HIS A 89 -4.95 -0.52 -10.50
C HIS A 89 -4.15 -0.31 -9.22
N VAL A 90 -3.31 0.72 -9.23
CA VAL A 90 -2.66 1.22 -8.02
C VAL A 90 -3.71 1.94 -7.16
N GLY A 91 -3.80 1.58 -5.88
CA GLY A 91 -4.81 2.12 -4.98
C GLY A 91 -4.83 3.64 -4.98
N LYS A 92 -6.03 4.23 -5.11
CA LYS A 92 -6.27 5.69 -5.12
C LYS A 92 -5.70 6.46 -6.32
N ALA A 93 -5.32 5.76 -7.39
CA ALA A 93 -4.93 6.34 -8.67
C ALA A 93 -6.05 6.31 -9.72
N GLY A 94 -7.31 6.46 -9.32
CA GLY A 94 -8.44 6.52 -10.25
C GLY A 94 -8.88 5.19 -10.90
N GLY A 95 -8.22 4.07 -10.58
CA GLY A 95 -8.46 2.80 -11.28
C GLY A 95 -9.82 2.16 -11.06
N SER A 96 -10.61 2.54 -10.04
CA SER A 96 -12.02 2.14 -9.98
C SER A 96 -12.82 2.66 -11.17
N SER A 97 -12.62 3.92 -11.56
CA SER A 97 -13.30 4.51 -12.72
C SER A 97 -12.86 3.85 -14.02
N ILE A 98 -11.56 3.57 -14.15
CA ILE A 98 -10.99 2.87 -15.31
C ILE A 98 -11.53 1.45 -15.41
N SER A 99 -11.56 0.73 -14.29
CA SER A 99 -12.15 -0.61 -14.20
C SER A 99 -13.57 -0.63 -14.75
N CYS A 100 -14.41 0.32 -14.36
CA CYS A 100 -15.77 0.43 -14.88
C CYS A 100 -15.79 0.74 -16.38
N GLY A 101 -14.90 1.63 -16.85
CA GLY A 101 -14.72 1.91 -18.28
C GLY A 101 -14.32 0.68 -19.11
N LEU A 102 -13.59 -0.27 -18.53
CA LEU A 102 -13.19 -1.53 -19.16
C LEU A 102 -14.21 -2.68 -18.94
N GLY A 103 -15.33 -2.41 -18.25
CA GLY A 103 -16.33 -3.44 -17.92
C GLY A 103 -15.88 -4.46 -16.86
N LEU A 104 -14.85 -4.12 -16.06
CA LEU A 104 -14.35 -4.96 -14.98
C LEU A 104 -15.18 -4.76 -13.69
N MET A 105 -15.83 -5.83 -13.21
CA MET A 105 -16.80 -5.79 -12.11
C MET A 105 -16.20 -5.88 -10.69
N TYR A 106 -14.93 -5.54 -10.46
CA TYR A 106 -14.38 -5.55 -9.09
C TYR A 106 -14.61 -4.24 -8.32
N ALA A 107 -14.94 -3.16 -9.03
CA ALA A 107 -15.30 -1.87 -8.46
C ALA A 107 -16.82 -1.67 -8.48
N ASP A 108 -17.32 -0.83 -7.57
CA ASP A 108 -18.72 -0.45 -7.56
C ASP A 108 -18.96 0.57 -8.70
N CYS A 109 -19.52 0.08 -9.80
CA CYS A 109 -19.71 0.83 -11.04
C CYS A 109 -21.11 1.43 -11.15
N GLU A 110 -21.73 1.87 -10.04
CA GLU A 110 -23.10 2.40 -10.01
C GLU A 110 -23.40 3.28 -11.25
N GLY A 111 -24.27 2.80 -12.14
CA GLY A 111 -24.70 3.54 -13.34
C GLY A 111 -23.77 3.47 -14.56
N MET A 112 -22.65 2.73 -14.51
CA MET A 112 -21.72 2.50 -15.63
C MET A 112 -21.57 1.02 -16.01
N PRO A 113 -22.65 0.24 -16.23
CA PRO A 113 -22.50 -1.10 -16.78
C PRO A 113 -22.01 -1.00 -18.23
N ARG A 114 -20.79 -1.48 -18.48
CA ARG A 114 -20.28 -1.83 -19.80
C ARG A 114 -20.14 -3.34 -19.86
N ASP A 115 -20.34 -3.88 -21.06
CA ASP A 115 -19.94 -5.24 -21.34
C ASP A 115 -18.43 -5.36 -21.10
N ALA A 116 -18.02 -6.45 -20.45
CA ALA A 116 -16.61 -6.70 -20.22
C ALA A 116 -15.87 -6.80 -21.55
N LEU A 117 -14.78 -6.05 -21.70
CA LEU A 117 -13.90 -6.22 -22.85
C LEU A 117 -13.31 -7.64 -22.82
N PRO A 118 -13.20 -8.33 -23.97
CA PRO A 118 -12.62 -9.65 -24.04
C PRO A 118 -11.16 -9.60 -23.56
N ASP A 119 -10.68 -10.71 -22.98
CA ASP A 119 -9.29 -10.90 -22.53
C ASP A 119 -8.71 -9.74 -21.72
N THR A 120 -9.57 -9.16 -20.87
CA THR A 120 -9.19 -8.09 -19.93
C THR A 120 -9.08 -8.64 -18.52
N HIS A 121 -7.91 -8.43 -17.93
CA HIS A 121 -7.54 -8.88 -16.59
C HIS A 121 -7.23 -7.70 -15.70
N TYR A 122 -7.06 -7.93 -14.39
CA TYR A 122 -6.67 -6.88 -13.47
C TYR A 122 -5.70 -7.35 -12.40
N PHE A 123 -4.85 -6.41 -11.99
CA PHE A 123 -4.00 -6.52 -10.82
C PHE A 123 -4.33 -5.36 -9.86
N HIS A 124 -4.95 -5.68 -8.73
CA HIS A 124 -5.30 -4.72 -7.68
C HIS A 124 -5.13 -5.34 -6.30
N ILE A 125 -4.33 -4.69 -5.44
CA ILE A 125 -4.05 -5.13 -4.08
C ILE A 125 -3.47 -6.56 -4.15
N LYS A 126 -4.14 -7.54 -3.57
CA LYS A 126 -3.73 -8.95 -3.53
C LYS A 126 -4.36 -9.81 -4.64
N ARG A 127 -5.19 -9.21 -5.49
CA ARG A 127 -5.88 -9.91 -6.57
C ARG A 127 -5.14 -9.61 -7.85
N ASN A 128 -4.51 -10.64 -8.41
CA ASN A 128 -3.89 -10.58 -9.71
C ASN A 128 -4.51 -11.68 -10.56
N THR A 129 -5.24 -11.29 -11.60
CA THR A 129 -5.82 -12.23 -12.58
C THR A 129 -5.09 -12.16 -13.92
N CYS A 130 -3.98 -11.44 -14.00
CA CYS A 130 -3.26 -11.20 -15.24
C CYS A 130 -2.43 -12.43 -15.61
N PRO A 131 -2.64 -13.03 -16.79
CA PRO A 131 -1.88 -14.17 -17.24
C PRO A 131 -0.50 -13.69 -17.70
N PHE A 132 0.52 -13.88 -16.87
CA PHE A 132 1.86 -13.34 -17.12
C PHE A 132 2.44 -13.76 -18.48
N ASP A 133 2.20 -15.01 -18.89
CA ASP A 133 2.77 -15.56 -20.12
C ASP A 133 2.08 -15.07 -21.40
N THR A 134 0.85 -14.53 -21.29
CA THR A 134 0.05 -14.12 -22.45
C THR A 134 -0.30 -12.64 -22.45
N THR A 135 -0.03 -11.91 -21.36
CA THR A 135 -0.35 -10.48 -21.28
C THR A 135 0.51 -9.70 -22.27
N ARG A 136 -0.14 -8.95 -23.16
CA ARG A 136 0.53 -8.12 -24.18
C ARG A 136 0.69 -6.68 -23.75
N THR A 137 -0.28 -6.17 -22.99
CA THR A 137 -0.26 -4.80 -22.49
C THR A 137 -0.59 -4.74 -21.00
N TYR A 138 0.22 -4.00 -20.25
CA TYR A 138 -0.10 -3.55 -18.90
C TYR A 138 -0.55 -2.10 -18.93
N LEU A 139 -1.80 -1.83 -18.55
CA LEU A 139 -2.35 -0.49 -18.41
C LEU A 139 -2.31 -0.09 -16.94
N VAL A 140 -1.31 0.71 -16.55
CA VAL A 140 -1.03 1.05 -15.16
C VAL A 140 -1.65 2.40 -14.81
N THR A 141 -2.46 2.43 -13.75
CA THR A 141 -3.00 3.69 -13.24
C THR A 141 -1.99 4.36 -12.33
N LEU A 142 -1.63 5.59 -12.64
CA LEU A 142 -0.67 6.39 -11.89
C LEU A 142 -1.33 7.62 -11.29
N ARG A 143 -0.70 8.16 -10.26
CA ARG A 143 -1.03 9.39 -9.56
C ARG A 143 0.21 9.90 -8.85
N ASN A 144 0.39 11.20 -8.79
CA ASN A 144 1.46 11.81 -8.01
C ASN A 144 1.48 11.21 -6.58
N PRO A 145 2.60 10.63 -6.11
CA PRO A 145 2.67 9.94 -4.82
C PRO A 145 2.15 10.75 -3.63
N ILE A 146 2.40 12.07 -3.63
CA ILE A 146 1.96 12.98 -2.56
C ILE A 146 0.43 13.08 -2.54
N THR A 147 -0.17 13.36 -3.71
CA THR A 147 -1.63 13.49 -3.81
C THR A 147 -2.34 12.14 -3.66
N ARG A 148 -1.67 11.04 -4.03
CA ARG A 148 -2.12 9.66 -3.80
C ARG A 148 -2.20 9.36 -2.30
N LEU A 149 -1.14 9.60 -1.54
CA LEU A 149 -1.14 9.37 -0.08
C LEU A 149 -2.19 10.23 0.63
N GLN A 150 -2.37 11.49 0.21
CA GLN A 150 -3.44 12.34 0.74
C GLN A 150 -4.83 11.76 0.45
N SER A 151 -5.07 11.31 -0.79
CA SER A 151 -6.35 10.70 -1.18
C SER A 151 -6.61 9.40 -0.44
N TRP A 152 -5.57 8.60 -0.22
CA TRP A 152 -5.60 7.41 0.62
C TRP A 152 -6.02 7.74 2.04
N PHE A 153 -5.31 8.65 2.71
CA PHE A 153 -5.58 9.00 4.10
C PHE A 153 -7.02 9.48 4.27
N ASN A 154 -7.46 10.41 3.42
CA ASN A 154 -8.80 10.98 3.50
C ASN A 154 -9.92 9.98 3.19
N PHE A 155 -9.68 9.02 2.30
CA PHE A 155 -10.64 7.96 1.99
C PHE A 155 -10.69 6.90 3.10
N GLU A 156 -9.53 6.44 3.56
CA GLU A 156 -9.45 5.35 4.52
C GLU A 156 -9.85 5.79 5.94
N LYS A 157 -9.64 7.05 6.32
CA LYS A 157 -10.09 7.51 7.64
C LYS A 157 -11.62 7.46 7.80
N THR A 158 -12.38 7.59 6.71
CA THR A 158 -13.86 7.70 6.76
C THR A 158 -14.58 6.39 6.43
N ILE A 159 -13.98 5.52 5.63
CA ILE A 159 -14.65 4.28 5.22
C ILE A 159 -14.65 3.24 6.35
N ILE A 160 -15.85 2.74 6.67
CA ILE A 160 -16.05 1.62 7.58
C ILE A 160 -16.02 0.34 6.75
N PRO A 161 -15.05 -0.57 6.97
CA PRO A 161 -14.93 -1.77 6.15
C PRO A 161 -16.09 -2.73 6.45
N TYR A 162 -17.12 -2.74 5.61
CA TYR A 162 -18.20 -3.73 5.74
C TYR A 162 -17.66 -5.14 5.49
N ARG A 163 -17.93 -6.08 6.40
CA ARG A 163 -17.60 -7.50 6.21
C ARG A 163 -18.79 -8.36 6.61
N LYS A 164 -18.99 -9.47 5.88
CA LYS A 164 -19.99 -10.48 6.24
C LYS A 164 -19.77 -11.05 7.64
N ASN A 165 -18.50 -11.14 8.08
CA ASN A 165 -18.13 -11.57 9.42
C ASN A 165 -17.87 -10.35 10.32
N LYS A 166 -18.70 -10.16 11.35
CA LYS A 166 -18.61 -9.03 12.29
C LYS A 166 -17.34 -9.01 13.15
N GLN A 167 -16.75 -10.16 13.46
CA GLN A 167 -15.46 -10.21 14.14
C GLN A 167 -14.33 -9.70 13.25
N GLN A 168 -14.34 -10.06 11.96
CA GLN A 168 -13.38 -9.55 10.98
C GLN A 168 -13.56 -8.05 10.73
N GLU A 169 -14.81 -7.57 10.70
CA GLU A 169 -15.15 -6.15 10.65
C GLU A 169 -14.56 -5.39 11.85
N ALA A 170 -14.83 -5.85 13.08
CA ALA A 170 -14.31 -5.24 14.30
C ALA A 170 -12.77 -5.24 14.35
N LYS A 171 -12.13 -6.34 13.93
CA LYS A 171 -10.66 -6.42 13.80
C LYS A 171 -10.13 -5.38 12.81
N ALA A 172 -10.76 -5.23 11.65
CA ALA A 172 -10.36 -4.25 10.64
C ALA A 172 -10.56 -2.81 11.13
N ILE A 173 -11.68 -2.51 11.79
CA ILE A 173 -11.94 -1.20 12.40
C ILE A 173 -10.87 -0.90 13.44
N LYS A 174 -10.57 -1.84 14.35
CA LYS A 174 -9.52 -1.67 15.37
C LYS A 174 -8.16 -1.42 14.74
N GLN A 175 -7.77 -2.22 13.73
CA GLN A 175 -6.47 -2.07 13.05
C GLN A 175 -6.32 -0.70 12.37
N ARG A 176 -7.39 -0.20 11.75
CA ARG A 176 -7.41 1.13 11.12
C ARG A 176 -7.39 2.25 12.15
N GLY A 177 -8.16 2.08 13.23
CA GLY A 177 -8.24 3.02 14.34
C GLY A 177 -6.87 3.33 14.94
N ARG A 178 -5.94 2.36 14.92
CA ARG A 178 -4.55 2.56 15.38
C ARG A 178 -3.79 3.69 14.69
N LEU A 179 -4.15 4.03 13.45
CA LEU A 179 -3.56 5.15 12.74
C LEU A 179 -4.51 6.34 12.71
N PHE A 180 -5.74 6.14 12.22
CA PHE A 180 -6.65 7.24 11.89
C PHE A 180 -7.45 7.79 13.08
N THR A 181 -7.50 7.07 14.20
CA THR A 181 -8.28 7.47 15.39
C THR A 181 -7.39 7.68 16.60
N GLU A 182 -6.43 6.78 16.83
CA GLU A 182 -5.50 6.84 17.96
C GLU A 182 -4.37 7.85 17.75
N CYS A 183 -3.94 8.07 16.51
CA CYS A 183 -2.73 8.86 16.22
C CYS A 183 -3.01 10.14 15.43
N TYR A 184 -3.73 10.09 14.30
CA TYR A 184 -3.88 11.22 13.38
C TYR A 184 -5.31 11.33 12.85
N SER A 185 -6.03 12.38 13.23
CA SER A 185 -7.40 12.69 12.78
C SER A 185 -7.46 13.33 11.39
N ASP A 186 -6.38 13.97 10.97
CA ASP A 186 -6.27 14.76 9.76
C ASP A 186 -4.92 14.53 9.08
N PHE A 187 -4.86 14.83 7.79
CA PHE A 187 -3.67 14.54 6.99
C PHE A 187 -2.50 15.48 7.32
N GLU A 188 -2.79 16.70 7.80
CA GLU A 188 -1.75 17.67 8.13
C GLU A 188 -0.95 17.23 9.36
N SER A 189 -1.60 16.75 10.43
CA SER A 189 -0.93 16.19 11.61
C SER A 189 -0.16 14.91 11.29
N PHE A 190 -0.72 14.06 10.43
CA PHE A 190 -0.03 12.88 9.90
C PHE A 190 1.28 13.26 9.20
N ALA A 191 1.25 14.25 8.30
CA ALA A 191 2.43 14.71 7.55
C ALA A 191 3.41 15.54 8.41
N SER A 192 2.91 16.50 9.19
CA SER A 192 3.72 17.45 9.95
C SER A 192 4.41 16.83 11.15
N THR A 193 3.75 15.90 11.82
CA THR A 193 4.21 15.32 13.09
C THR A 193 4.50 13.83 12.95
N GLY A 194 3.66 13.08 12.25
CA GLY A 194 3.84 11.63 12.13
C GLY A 194 5.03 11.22 11.27
N LEU A 195 5.26 11.94 10.17
CA LEU A 195 6.35 11.65 9.23
C LEU A 195 7.64 12.41 9.52
N GLN A 196 7.79 12.99 10.71
CA GLN A 196 9.09 13.54 11.12
C GLN A 196 10.15 12.42 11.19
N PRO A 197 11.42 12.71 10.87
CA PRO A 197 12.49 11.73 11.00
C PRO A 197 12.50 11.07 12.39
N LEU A 198 12.56 9.75 12.41
CA LEU A 198 12.61 9.00 13.66
C LEU A 198 13.98 9.19 14.32
N LYS A 199 13.98 9.41 15.63
CA LYS A 199 15.22 9.58 16.41
C LYS A 199 15.93 8.26 16.70
N GLU A 200 15.14 7.19 16.81
CA GLU A 200 15.61 5.86 17.18
C GLU A 200 15.22 4.85 16.11
N PRO A 201 16.01 3.77 15.93
CA PRO A 201 15.63 2.66 15.06
C PRO A 201 14.34 1.99 15.53
N ILE A 202 13.54 1.54 14.56
CA ILE A 202 12.26 0.87 14.85
C ILE A 202 12.54 -0.55 15.37
N GLN A 203 12.23 -0.79 16.64
CA GLN A 203 12.39 -2.11 17.26
C GLN A 203 11.08 -2.90 17.33
N ALA A 204 9.94 -2.21 17.21
CA ALA A 204 8.63 -2.80 17.35
C ALA A 204 8.32 -3.80 16.22
N VAL A 205 8.11 -5.07 16.59
CA VAL A 205 7.73 -6.13 15.65
C VAL A 205 6.23 -6.04 15.34
N ARG A 206 5.39 -5.79 16.36
CA ARG A 206 3.93 -5.73 16.22
C ARG A 206 3.46 -4.28 16.21
N VAL A 207 2.40 -4.02 15.44
CA VAL A 207 1.78 -2.70 15.31
C VAL A 207 1.31 -2.11 16.65
N VAL A 208 0.90 -2.98 17.57
CA VAL A 208 0.40 -2.56 18.90
C VAL A 208 1.50 -1.94 19.75
N ASP A 209 2.76 -2.35 19.52
CA ASP A 209 3.93 -1.89 20.25
C ASP A 209 4.58 -0.66 19.58
N MET A 210 4.11 -0.27 18.39
CA MET A 210 4.60 0.90 17.66
C MET A 210 4.00 2.19 18.23
N SER A 211 4.85 3.21 18.39
CA SER A 211 4.48 4.61 18.60
C SER A 211 3.77 5.20 17.37
N CYS A 212 3.09 6.32 17.54
CA CYS A 212 2.38 6.98 16.44
C CYS A 212 3.29 7.35 15.25
N PRO A 213 4.49 7.96 15.45
CA PRO A 213 5.40 8.24 14.35
C PRO A 213 5.85 6.97 13.62
N GLU A 214 6.17 5.89 14.34
CA GLU A 214 6.51 4.60 13.72
C GLU A 214 5.35 4.07 12.88
N ARG A 215 4.10 4.18 13.36
CA ARG A 215 2.90 3.78 12.60
C ARG A 215 2.71 4.64 11.34
N ALA A 216 2.95 5.94 11.42
CA ALA A 216 2.85 6.84 10.28
C ALA A 216 3.86 6.47 9.19
N TRP A 217 5.12 6.31 9.57
CA TRP A 217 6.20 5.84 8.70
C TRP A 217 5.87 4.48 8.09
N ALA A 218 5.46 3.52 8.91
CA ALA A 218 5.13 2.17 8.45
C ALA A 218 3.96 2.13 7.46
N ALA A 219 3.00 3.06 7.62
CA ALA A 219 1.89 3.20 6.71
C ALA A 219 2.34 3.84 5.38
N ALA A 220 3.08 4.95 5.43
CA ALA A 220 3.52 5.70 4.26
C ALA A 220 4.45 4.89 3.34
N VAL A 221 5.34 4.08 3.90
CA VAL A 221 6.26 3.24 3.09
C VAL A 221 5.69 1.85 2.77
N GLY A 222 4.42 1.57 3.15
CA GLY A 222 3.81 0.26 2.94
C GLY A 222 4.37 -0.88 3.80
N ALA A 223 5.23 -0.60 4.80
CA ALA A 223 5.84 -1.63 5.65
C ALA A 223 4.86 -2.36 6.58
N ARG A 224 3.72 -1.74 6.92
CA ARG A 224 2.65 -2.35 7.74
C ARG A 224 1.27 -1.97 7.21
N ALA A 225 0.36 -2.94 7.24
CA ALA A 225 -1.02 -2.73 6.81
C ALA A 225 -1.87 -2.09 7.92
N PHE A 226 -2.22 -0.82 7.76
CA PHE A 226 -3.28 -0.16 8.53
C PHE A 226 -4.59 -0.13 7.75
N SER A 227 -4.49 -0.09 6.42
CA SER A 227 -5.56 -0.25 5.47
C SER A 227 -5.03 -0.94 4.20
N TYR A 228 -5.86 -1.09 3.17
CA TYR A 228 -5.48 -1.88 2.01
C TYR A 228 -4.73 -1.04 0.98
N HIS A 229 -5.18 0.16 0.64
CA HIS A 229 -4.70 0.84 -0.58
C HIS A 229 -3.26 1.38 -0.51
N GLU A 230 -2.69 1.66 0.66
CA GLU A 230 -1.29 2.13 0.80
C GLU A 230 -0.31 1.00 1.10
N TYR A 231 -0.78 -0.12 1.67
CA TYR A 231 0.07 -1.27 1.88
C TYR A 231 0.56 -1.89 0.56
N TYR A 232 -0.26 -1.80 -0.50
CA TYR A 232 0.13 -2.15 -1.86
C TYR A 232 0.43 -0.86 -2.61
N ASN A 233 1.65 -0.35 -2.42
CA ASN A 233 2.21 0.86 -3.02
C ASN A 233 2.81 0.56 -4.42
N TYR A 234 3.45 1.51 -5.10
CA TYR A 234 4.01 1.30 -6.44
C TYR A 234 5.06 0.18 -6.48
N GLU A 235 5.86 0.03 -5.42
CA GLU A 235 6.83 -1.06 -5.30
C GLU A 235 6.19 -2.44 -5.47
N HIS A 236 5.05 -2.67 -4.81
CA HIS A 236 4.32 -3.93 -4.89
C HIS A 236 3.95 -4.28 -6.34
N TYR A 237 3.41 -3.31 -7.08
CA TYR A 237 3.05 -3.54 -8.48
C TYR A 237 4.28 -3.66 -9.36
N TYR A 238 5.30 -2.81 -9.17
CA TYR A 238 6.54 -2.84 -9.93
C TYR A 238 7.21 -4.21 -9.87
N ASN A 239 7.35 -4.76 -8.66
CA ASN A 239 7.91 -6.10 -8.45
C ASN A 239 7.03 -7.19 -9.08
N GLY A 240 5.71 -7.04 -8.98
CA GLY A 240 4.77 -7.93 -9.65
C GLY A 240 4.86 -7.92 -11.18
N PHE A 241 5.44 -6.89 -11.82
CA PHE A 241 5.73 -6.88 -13.25
C PHE A 241 7.14 -7.36 -13.59
N HIS A 242 8.13 -6.90 -12.82
CA HIS A 242 9.54 -7.13 -13.12
C HIS A 242 9.91 -8.62 -13.08
N MET A 243 9.17 -9.41 -12.30
CA MET A 243 9.31 -10.87 -12.29
C MET A 243 8.89 -11.55 -13.60
N HIS A 244 8.29 -10.83 -14.55
CA HIS A 244 7.58 -11.44 -15.69
C HIS A 244 7.87 -10.78 -17.04
N LYS A 245 9.00 -10.09 -17.20
CA LYS A 245 9.52 -9.86 -18.57
C LYS A 245 9.82 -11.25 -19.14
N GLY A 246 9.00 -11.69 -20.10
CA GLY A 246 9.01 -13.05 -20.60
C GLY A 246 10.42 -13.53 -20.92
N ASP A 247 10.77 -14.72 -20.41
CA ASP A 247 12.03 -15.40 -20.73
C ASP A 247 12.17 -15.65 -22.25
N ASP A 248 11.06 -15.61 -22.97
CA ASP A 248 10.97 -15.75 -24.43
C ASP A 248 11.36 -14.47 -25.20
N GLY A 249 11.66 -13.39 -24.50
CA GLY A 249 12.00 -12.10 -25.10
C GLY A 249 10.80 -11.39 -25.74
N SER A 250 9.58 -11.83 -25.46
CA SER A 250 8.38 -11.15 -25.93
C SER A 250 8.30 -9.75 -25.33
N HIS A 251 8.08 -8.78 -26.20
CA HIS A 251 7.89 -7.40 -25.79
C HIS A 251 6.50 -7.26 -25.16
N VAL A 252 6.45 -6.78 -23.92
CA VAL A 252 5.21 -6.43 -23.23
C VAL A 252 5.14 -4.92 -23.13
N SER A 253 4.08 -4.35 -23.69
CA SER A 253 3.85 -2.91 -23.71
C SER A 253 3.36 -2.43 -22.35
N ILE A 254 3.93 -1.35 -21.82
CA ILE A 254 3.48 -0.68 -20.60
C ILE A 254 2.84 0.64 -21.00
N GLN A 255 1.60 0.85 -20.59
CA GLN A 255 0.82 2.05 -20.84
C GLN A 255 0.46 2.68 -19.49
N ALA A 256 0.46 4.00 -19.39
CA ALA A 256 0.15 4.71 -18.15
C ALA A 256 -1.09 5.60 -18.28
N LEU A 257 -1.90 5.63 -17.23
CA LEU A 257 -3.02 6.56 -17.06
C LEU A 257 -2.80 7.38 -15.78
N ARG A 258 -2.33 8.61 -15.91
CA ARG A 258 -2.06 9.52 -14.81
C ARG A 258 -3.35 10.18 -14.35
N SER A 259 -3.64 10.14 -13.05
CA SER A 259 -4.87 10.71 -12.49
C SER A 259 -5.00 12.21 -12.74
N GLU A 260 -3.88 12.93 -12.78
CA GLU A 260 -3.78 14.37 -13.03
C GLU A 260 -4.10 14.72 -14.50
N HIS A 261 -3.82 13.80 -15.43
CA HIS A 261 -3.93 13.99 -16.88
C HIS A 261 -4.82 12.93 -17.53
N LEU A 262 -5.79 12.42 -16.77
CA LEU A 262 -6.45 11.15 -17.08
C LEU A 262 -7.22 11.19 -18.41
N GLN A 263 -7.83 12.33 -18.72
CA GLN A 263 -8.57 12.49 -19.97
C GLN A 263 -7.64 12.43 -21.18
N ASP A 264 -6.50 13.10 -21.11
CA ASP A 264 -5.51 13.15 -22.19
C ASP A 264 -4.87 11.77 -22.38
N ASP A 265 -4.45 11.14 -21.28
CA ASP A 265 -3.87 9.80 -21.32
C ASP A 265 -4.88 8.75 -21.82
N TRP A 266 -6.15 8.86 -21.42
CA TRP A 266 -7.18 7.94 -21.91
C TRP A 266 -7.39 8.03 -23.42
N ALA A 267 -7.36 9.25 -23.98
CA ALA A 267 -7.51 9.46 -25.42
C ALA A 267 -6.37 8.82 -26.24
N THR A 268 -5.22 8.54 -25.62
CA THR A 268 -4.13 7.80 -26.28
C THR A 268 -4.37 6.29 -26.36
N VAL A 269 -5.17 5.72 -25.44
CA VAL A 269 -5.40 4.27 -25.33
C VAL A 269 -6.77 3.84 -25.87
N SER A 270 -7.73 4.75 -25.91
CA SER A 270 -9.12 4.47 -26.27
C SER A 270 -9.78 5.66 -26.95
N SER A 271 -10.53 5.40 -28.03
CA SER A 271 -11.39 6.40 -28.68
C SER A 271 -12.75 6.57 -27.99
N GLU A 272 -13.09 5.69 -27.04
CA GLU A 272 -14.33 5.78 -26.29
C GLU A 272 -14.28 6.84 -25.20
N GLU A 273 -15.44 7.42 -24.87
CA GLU A 273 -15.56 8.25 -23.68
C GLU A 273 -15.39 7.39 -22.41
N LEU A 274 -14.34 7.69 -21.61
CA LEU A 274 -14.04 7.03 -20.34
C LEU A 274 -15.18 7.20 -19.33
N PHE A 275 -15.67 8.43 -19.25
CA PHE A 275 -16.76 8.82 -18.39
C PHE A 275 -17.96 9.08 -19.29
N ARG A 276 -18.87 8.10 -19.40
CA ARG A 276 -20.26 8.46 -19.74
C ARG A 276 -20.66 9.59 -18.77
N GLN A 277 -21.49 10.54 -19.19
CA GLN A 277 -21.90 11.71 -18.39
C GLN A 277 -22.66 11.39 -17.08
N VAL A 278 -22.51 10.19 -16.53
CA VAL A 278 -23.28 9.62 -15.42
C VAL A 278 -23.07 10.39 -14.12
N ASN A 279 -22.05 11.25 -14.00
CA ASN A 279 -21.99 12.22 -12.90
C ASN A 279 -21.24 13.50 -13.29
N LYS A 280 -21.98 14.51 -13.78
CA LYS A 280 -21.56 15.93 -13.82
C LYS A 280 -21.38 16.57 -12.43
N GLY A 281 -21.11 15.79 -11.38
CA GLY A 281 -20.76 16.27 -10.05
C GLY A 281 -19.53 15.48 -9.59
N SER A 282 -18.34 16.06 -9.52
CA SER A 282 -18.00 17.25 -8.75
C SER A 282 -17.18 18.24 -9.60
N LYS A 283 -17.82 19.28 -10.11
CA LYS A 283 -17.13 20.49 -10.60
C LYS A 283 -16.41 21.28 -9.49
N ASN A 284 -16.28 20.72 -8.27
CA ASN A 284 -15.73 21.37 -7.08
C ASN A 284 -14.45 20.71 -6.55
N HIS A 285 -13.77 19.84 -7.30
CA HIS A 285 -12.42 19.39 -6.91
C HIS A 285 -11.31 20.41 -7.21
N THR A 286 -11.67 21.61 -7.69
CA THR A 286 -10.81 22.81 -7.62
C THR A 286 -10.80 23.46 -6.25
N ASN A 287 -11.41 22.85 -5.22
CA ASN A 287 -11.05 23.17 -3.85
C ASN A 287 -9.56 22.87 -3.71
N ALA A 288 -8.75 23.91 -3.88
CA ALA A 288 -7.31 23.88 -3.67
C ALA A 288 -7.11 23.08 -2.38
N SER A 289 -6.48 21.92 -2.50
CA SER A 289 -6.10 21.16 -1.31
C SER A 289 -5.42 22.16 -0.39
N PRO A 290 -5.87 22.29 0.87
CA PRO A 290 -5.27 23.25 1.78
C PRO A 290 -3.76 23.10 1.72
N SER A 291 -3.08 24.21 1.44
CA SER A 291 -1.62 24.21 1.29
C SER A 291 -1.03 23.66 2.57
N LEU A 292 -0.31 22.54 2.46
CA LEU A 292 0.37 21.98 3.62
C LEU A 292 1.51 22.90 4.05
N PRO A 293 1.81 22.98 5.36
CA PRO A 293 3.01 23.65 5.84
C PRO A 293 4.27 23.07 5.18
N THR A 294 5.30 23.90 4.99
CA THR A 294 6.56 23.51 4.32
C THR A 294 7.22 22.29 4.95
N ASN A 295 7.22 22.20 6.29
CA ASN A 295 7.78 21.05 7.02
C ASN A 295 6.98 19.76 6.78
N ALA A 296 5.65 19.86 6.64
CA ALA A 296 4.80 18.72 6.33
C ALA A 296 5.11 18.17 4.93
N MET A 297 5.32 19.07 3.96
CA MET A 297 5.69 18.69 2.61
C MET A 297 7.08 18.05 2.56
N ALA A 298 8.08 18.64 3.24
CA ALA A 298 9.41 18.05 3.32
C ALA A 298 9.41 16.64 3.92
N ASN A 299 8.65 16.42 5.00
CA ASN A 299 8.47 15.09 5.60
C ASN A 299 7.80 14.10 4.63
N LEU A 300 6.79 14.54 3.88
CA LEU A 300 6.12 13.70 2.88
C LEU A 300 7.07 13.29 1.75
N CYS A 301 7.81 14.24 1.19
CA CYS A 301 8.78 13.97 0.12
C CYS A 301 9.85 12.98 0.60
N HIS A 302 10.35 13.15 1.83
CA HIS A 302 11.31 12.21 2.43
C HIS A 302 10.70 10.82 2.61
N ALA A 303 9.53 10.72 3.26
CA ALA A 303 8.89 9.45 3.55
C ALA A 303 8.46 8.67 2.30
N LEU A 304 8.03 9.39 1.25
CA LEU A 304 7.60 8.80 -0.01
C LEU A 304 8.73 8.69 -1.04
N CYS A 305 10.00 8.89 -0.68
CA CYS A 305 11.10 8.87 -1.64
C CYS A 305 11.07 7.60 -2.52
N SER A 306 10.97 6.40 -1.94
CA SER A 306 10.93 5.15 -2.73
C SER A 306 9.71 5.09 -3.65
N GLU A 307 8.54 5.49 -3.16
CA GLU A 307 7.31 5.53 -3.94
C GLU A 307 7.42 6.50 -5.12
N ILE A 308 8.09 7.63 -4.92
CA ILE A 308 8.43 8.60 -5.96
C ILE A 308 9.34 7.98 -7.01
N GLN A 309 10.37 7.22 -6.61
CA GLN A 309 11.26 6.59 -7.59
C GLN A 309 10.54 5.54 -8.44
N TYR A 310 9.67 4.72 -7.85
CA TYR A 310 8.86 3.77 -8.63
C TYR A 310 7.85 4.48 -9.55
N TYR A 311 7.27 5.59 -9.13
CA TYR A 311 6.43 6.44 -9.98
C TYR A 311 7.23 6.95 -11.21
N LYS A 312 8.44 7.48 -11.01
CA LYS A 312 9.34 7.90 -12.11
C LYS A 312 9.65 6.74 -13.06
N HIS A 313 9.90 5.54 -12.51
CA HIS A 313 10.11 4.35 -13.32
C HIS A 313 8.91 4.04 -14.21
N PHE A 314 7.69 4.03 -13.66
CA PHE A 314 6.49 3.79 -14.46
C PHE A 314 6.32 4.82 -15.57
N LEU A 315 6.52 6.12 -15.26
CA LEU A 315 6.48 7.16 -16.29
C LEU A 315 7.50 6.93 -17.41
N SER A 316 8.73 6.53 -17.07
CA SER A 316 9.80 6.29 -18.05
C SER A 316 9.59 5.04 -18.91
N LEU A 317 8.79 4.09 -18.42
CA LEU A 317 8.49 2.83 -19.12
C LEU A 317 7.21 2.92 -19.96
N ALA A 318 6.39 3.95 -19.75
CA ALA A 318 5.11 4.09 -20.43
C ALA A 318 5.30 4.50 -21.89
N GLU A 319 4.76 3.70 -22.81
CA GLU A 319 4.92 3.90 -24.26
C GLU A 319 3.94 4.92 -24.84
N ASN A 320 2.79 5.15 -24.21
CA ASN A 320 1.85 6.19 -24.62
C ASN A 320 2.22 7.61 -24.18
N LEU A 321 3.17 7.77 -23.27
CA LEU A 321 3.56 9.10 -22.78
C LEU A 321 4.67 9.68 -23.65
N SER A 322 4.48 10.89 -24.16
CA SER A 322 5.55 11.61 -24.82
C SER A 322 6.61 12.06 -23.81
N PRO A 323 7.85 12.39 -24.25
CA PRO A 323 8.84 12.99 -23.37
C PRO A 323 8.36 14.29 -22.70
N SER A 324 7.46 15.04 -23.35
CA SER A 324 6.85 16.24 -22.78
C SER A 324 5.86 15.89 -21.66
N ASP A 325 5.08 14.83 -21.81
CA ASP A 325 4.14 14.36 -20.79
C ASP A 325 4.86 13.91 -19.53
N VAL A 326 5.90 13.09 -19.71
CA VAL A 326 6.76 12.66 -18.60
C VAL A 326 7.37 13.88 -17.91
N LYS A 327 7.92 14.82 -18.67
CA LYS A 327 8.51 16.05 -18.11
C LYS A 327 7.49 16.87 -17.33
N THR A 328 6.28 17.08 -17.85
CA THR A 328 5.21 17.79 -17.14
C THR A 328 4.90 17.13 -15.79
N SER A 329 4.75 15.81 -15.75
CA SER A 329 4.49 15.08 -14.50
C SER A 329 5.64 15.15 -13.50
N LEU A 330 6.89 15.18 -13.98
CA LEU A 330 8.07 15.35 -13.12
C LEU A 330 8.19 16.79 -12.60
N GLN A 331 7.86 17.79 -13.41
CA GLN A 331 7.82 19.19 -12.97
C GLN A 331 6.74 19.44 -11.91
N GLU A 332 5.56 18.85 -12.08
CA GLU A 332 4.49 18.89 -11.06
C GLU A 332 4.92 18.23 -9.75
N LEU A 333 5.66 17.12 -9.83
CA LEU A 333 6.25 16.47 -8.66
C LEU A 333 7.32 17.36 -8.01
N THR A 334 8.27 17.92 -8.76
CA THR A 334 9.33 18.80 -8.21
C THR A 334 8.75 20.09 -7.64
N ALA A 335 7.63 20.60 -8.17
CA ALA A 335 6.92 21.72 -7.57
C ALA A 335 6.41 21.41 -6.15
N MET A 336 6.06 20.16 -5.86
CA MET A 336 5.71 19.71 -4.50
C MET A 336 6.94 19.30 -3.68
N CYS A 337 7.94 18.70 -4.32
CA CYS A 337 9.17 18.20 -3.70
C CYS A 337 10.40 18.82 -4.37
N PRO A 338 10.84 20.04 -3.98
CA PRO A 338 11.90 20.77 -4.67
C PRO A 338 13.25 20.07 -4.73
N ASP A 339 13.53 19.17 -3.77
CA ASP A 339 14.76 18.37 -3.72
C ASP A 339 14.72 17.14 -4.65
N GLU A 340 13.57 16.82 -5.26
CA GLU A 340 13.46 15.74 -6.24
C GLU A 340 13.97 16.16 -7.62
N THR A 341 14.81 15.32 -8.20
CA THR A 341 15.32 15.44 -9.58
C THR A 341 14.42 14.69 -10.57
N GLU A 342 14.59 14.96 -11.87
CA GLU A 342 13.87 14.21 -12.93
C GLU A 342 14.35 12.74 -13.02
N THR A 343 15.58 12.46 -12.60
CA THR A 343 16.16 11.11 -12.64
C THR A 343 15.75 10.26 -11.44
N VAL A 344 15.73 8.94 -11.65
CA VAL A 344 15.65 7.96 -10.56
C VAL A 344 16.94 8.00 -9.76
N ARG A 345 16.83 7.94 -8.43
CA ARG A 345 17.95 7.92 -7.49
C ARG A 345 17.70 6.96 -6.34
N GLU A 346 18.73 6.67 -5.55
CA GLU A 346 18.55 5.94 -4.30
C GLU A 346 17.98 6.85 -3.21
N CYS A 347 17.19 6.25 -2.32
CA CYS A 347 16.60 6.91 -1.17
C CYS A 347 17.43 6.61 0.09
N GLN A 348 17.95 7.66 0.71
CA GLN A 348 18.75 7.56 1.93
C GLN A 348 17.92 7.93 3.15
N GLY A 349 18.29 7.43 4.33
CA GLY A 349 17.68 7.83 5.60
C GLY A 349 16.23 7.39 5.79
N LEU A 350 15.75 6.41 5.01
CA LEU A 350 14.48 5.75 5.27
C LEU A 350 14.64 4.77 6.45
N PRO A 351 13.68 4.71 7.38
CA PRO A 351 13.75 3.78 8.48
C PRO A 351 13.65 2.34 7.98
N THR A 352 14.47 1.47 8.55
CA THR A 352 14.34 0.02 8.33
C THR A 352 13.31 -0.54 9.30
N PHE A 353 12.38 -1.34 8.77
CA PHE A 353 11.42 -2.06 9.60
C PHE A 353 11.94 -3.47 9.82
N PRO A 354 11.91 -3.99 11.06
CA PRO A 354 12.17 -5.40 11.30
C PRO A 354 11.31 -6.21 10.35
N LYS A 355 11.95 -7.08 9.55
CA LYS A 355 11.25 -8.00 8.67
C LYS A 355 10.25 -8.75 9.54
N LEU A 356 8.97 -8.64 9.22
CA LEU A 356 7.99 -9.61 9.71
C LEU A 356 8.53 -10.95 9.24
N ARG A 357 8.81 -11.90 10.16
CA ARG A 357 9.44 -13.21 9.89
C ARG A 357 8.65 -14.02 8.86
N VAL A 358 8.76 -13.65 7.60
CA VAL A 358 8.16 -14.34 6.48
C VAL A 358 9.23 -14.44 5.42
N PRO A 359 9.61 -15.67 5.06
CA PRO A 359 10.52 -15.91 3.96
C PRO A 359 10.03 -15.22 2.69
N GLU A 360 10.96 -14.64 1.95
CA GLU A 360 10.78 -14.26 0.54
C GLU A 360 10.06 -15.40 -0.21
N GLY A 361 8.99 -15.08 -0.94
CA GLY A 361 8.18 -16.05 -1.67
C GLY A 361 6.88 -16.50 -0.99
N LYS A 362 6.62 -16.16 0.28
CA LYS A 362 5.30 -16.37 0.92
C LYS A 362 4.47 -15.11 1.07
N TYR A 363 4.92 -13.99 0.49
CA TYR A 363 4.29 -12.68 0.65
C TYR A 363 2.78 -12.70 0.29
N ASP A 364 2.41 -13.40 -0.79
CA ASP A 364 1.02 -13.55 -1.25
C ASP A 364 0.17 -14.49 -0.38
N GLN A 365 0.79 -15.53 0.19
CA GLN A 365 0.11 -16.47 1.10
C GLN A 365 -0.12 -15.85 2.48
N GLU A 366 0.82 -15.01 2.94
CA GLU A 366 0.84 -14.41 4.27
C GLU A 366 0.04 -13.11 4.38
N THR A 367 -0.18 -12.36 3.30
CA THR A 367 -1.02 -11.16 3.35
C THR A 367 -2.45 -11.47 3.80
N LYS A 368 -2.98 -12.67 3.52
CA LYS A 368 -4.26 -13.14 4.08
C LYS A 368 -4.17 -13.45 5.58
N LYS A 369 -3.07 -14.03 6.06
CA LYS A 369 -2.87 -14.35 7.48
C LYS A 369 -2.67 -13.10 8.34
N ARG A 370 -1.88 -12.14 7.86
CA ARG A 370 -1.51 -10.93 8.61
C ARG A 370 -2.65 -9.96 8.91
N PHE A 371 -3.69 -9.91 8.06
CA PHE A 371 -4.90 -9.13 8.39
C PHE A 371 -5.68 -9.70 9.59
N TYR A 372 -5.47 -10.98 9.96
CA TYR A 372 -6.36 -11.69 10.89
C TYR A 372 -5.68 -12.48 12.03
N GLU A 373 -4.37 -12.79 11.94
CA GLU A 373 -3.64 -13.66 12.90
C GLU A 373 -2.90 -12.91 14.03
N VAL A 374 -3.01 -11.59 14.19
CA VAL A 374 -2.27 -10.88 15.27
C VAL A 374 -2.90 -11.05 16.67
N ASN A 375 -3.94 -11.87 16.87
CA ASN A 375 -4.48 -12.12 18.23
C ASN A 375 -5.09 -13.53 18.35
N THR A 376 -4.27 -14.56 18.45
CA THR A 376 -4.69 -15.87 18.99
C THR A 376 -3.83 -16.39 20.13
N GLU A 377 -2.91 -15.58 20.67
CA GLU A 377 -2.20 -15.93 21.90
C GLU A 377 -2.25 -14.76 22.90
N ALA A 378 -2.66 -15.12 24.12
CA ALA A 378 -3.00 -14.32 25.31
C ALA A 378 -4.44 -13.77 25.37
#